data_AF-A0A5N0EGZ1-F1
#
_entry.id   AF-A0A5N0EGZ1-F1
#
_cell.length_a   1.000
_cell.length_b   1.000
_cell.length_c   1.000
_cell.angle_alpha   90.00
_cell.angle_beta   90.00
_cell.angle_gamma   90.00
#
_symmetry.space_group_name_H-M   'P 1'
#
loop_
_entity.id
_entity.type
_entity.pdbx_description
1 polymer ?
#
loop_
_entity_poly.entity_id
_entity_poly.type
_entity_poly.pdbx_seq_one_letter_code
_entity_poly.pdbx_strand_id
1 'polypeptide(L)'
;MAKHLAGLFAVGFSVLLIASSGAAHASPAGDAGQAAEKQAAKNERTWFRIADLFCSVGGEPINPQKDLAGSRKQFSDSGIREYDAAFKITPLQYRGGYDAVDAARSDIMGKGSKFAPPLGSTDADLLRQWRYGMCNSDEFRREWSNALKTEQERLGTKLKPGMDTDAAILDLYDEKMDRMLKVLKAEEKDDTDDL
;
A
#
# COMPACT_ATOMS: atom_id res chain seq x y z
N MET A 1 -2.66 -9.62 -15.72
CA MET A 1 -3.14 -9.76 -14.33
C MET A 1 -3.01 -8.48 -13.50
N ALA A 2 -2.11 -7.54 -13.82
CA ALA A 2 -1.95 -6.24 -13.13
C ALA A 2 -3.21 -5.31 -13.09
N LYS A 3 -4.14 -5.46 -14.04
CA LYS A 3 -5.34 -4.59 -14.13
C LYS A 3 -6.33 -4.75 -12.96
N HIS A 4 -6.33 -5.89 -12.27
CA HIS A 4 -7.23 -6.13 -11.13
C HIS A 4 -6.63 -5.72 -9.78
N LEU A 5 -5.30 -5.61 -9.70
CA LEU A 5 -4.58 -5.20 -8.49
C LEU A 5 -4.80 -3.73 -8.14
N ALA A 6 -4.79 -2.84 -9.13
CA ALA A 6 -4.99 -1.41 -8.91
C ALA A 6 -6.41 -1.06 -8.47
N GLY A 7 -7.42 -1.84 -8.86
CA GLY A 7 -8.79 -1.65 -8.37
C GLY A 7 -8.88 -1.83 -6.85
N LEU A 8 -8.17 -2.80 -6.28
CA LEU A 8 -8.16 -3.05 -4.82
C LEU A 8 -7.39 -1.97 -4.04
N PHE A 9 -6.31 -1.42 -4.62
CA PHE A 9 -5.61 -0.28 -4.02
C PHE A 9 -6.37 1.05 -4.20
N ALA A 10 -7.10 1.24 -5.31
CA ALA A 10 -7.88 2.45 -5.56
C ALA A 10 -9.22 2.48 -4.81
N VAL A 11 -9.87 1.33 -4.58
CA VAL A 11 -11.18 1.27 -3.88
C VAL A 11 -11.06 1.66 -2.40
N GLY A 12 -9.91 1.43 -1.75
CA GLY A 12 -9.63 1.98 -0.42
C GLY A 12 -9.42 3.50 -0.39
N PHE A 13 -9.11 4.12 -1.54
CA PHE A 13 -8.81 5.55 -1.68
C PHE A 13 -10.02 6.37 -2.15
N SER A 14 -10.92 5.80 -2.95
CA SER A 14 -12.11 6.51 -3.46
C SER A 14 -13.19 6.76 -2.40
N VAL A 15 -13.21 6.02 -1.29
CA VAL A 15 -14.24 6.22 -0.24
C VAL A 15 -14.01 7.51 0.55
N LEU A 16 -12.76 7.98 0.68
CA LEU A 16 -12.44 9.23 1.37
C LEU A 16 -12.72 10.49 0.54
N LEU A 17 -12.70 10.40 -0.79
CA LEU A 17 -13.03 11.52 -1.68
C LEU A 17 -14.54 11.66 -1.95
N ILE A 18 -15.35 10.62 -1.71
CA ILE A 18 -16.80 10.65 -1.98
C ILE A 18 -17.62 10.95 -0.70
N ALA A 19 -17.03 10.82 0.49
CA ALA A 19 -17.73 11.06 1.76
C ALA A 19 -17.82 12.54 2.20
N SER A 20 -17.21 13.49 1.47
CA SER A 20 -17.32 14.94 1.75
C SER A 20 -18.39 15.65 0.91
N SER A 21 -19.01 14.99 -0.08
CA SER A 21 -20.12 15.55 -0.86
C SER A 21 -21.47 15.41 -0.14
N GLY A 22 -21.54 15.97 1.07
CA GLY A 22 -22.70 15.94 1.96
C GLY A 22 -23.09 17.30 2.51
N ALA A 23 -22.86 18.41 1.80
CA ALA A 23 -23.65 19.65 1.88
C ALA A 23 -23.13 20.66 0.84
N ALA A 24 -24.08 21.29 0.16
CA ALA A 24 -23.90 22.19 -0.96
C ALA A 24 -23.01 23.41 -0.66
N HIS A 25 -22.12 23.75 -1.60
CA HIS A 25 -22.08 25.06 -2.25
C HIS A 25 -21.27 24.93 -3.55
N ALA A 26 -21.94 25.17 -4.68
CA ALA A 26 -21.32 25.26 -5.99
C ALA A 26 -20.20 26.32 -5.96
N SER A 27 -18.95 25.88 -5.94
CA SER A 27 -17.81 26.72 -6.34
C SER A 27 -17.57 26.52 -7.83
N PRO A 28 -17.24 27.59 -8.57
CA PRO A 28 -17.11 27.51 -10.02
C PRO A 28 -16.02 26.49 -10.38
N ALA A 29 -16.33 25.66 -11.37
CA ALA A 29 -15.38 24.79 -12.04
C ALA A 29 -14.29 25.65 -12.71
N GLY A 30 -13.30 26.09 -11.93
CA GLY A 30 -12.11 26.80 -12.37
C GLY A 30 -10.92 25.85 -12.55
N ASP A 31 -9.80 26.39 -13.03
CA ASP A 31 -8.52 25.70 -13.30
C ASP A 31 -8.06 24.74 -12.19
N ALA A 32 -8.42 25.00 -10.92
CA ALA A 32 -8.14 24.13 -9.78
C ALA A 32 -8.77 22.73 -9.92
N GLY A 33 -9.98 22.62 -10.47
CA GLY A 33 -10.65 21.34 -10.71
C GLY A 33 -9.95 20.52 -11.79
N GLN A 34 -9.53 21.15 -12.89
CA GLN A 34 -8.76 20.47 -13.95
C GLN A 34 -7.34 20.09 -13.49
N ALA A 35 -6.71 20.89 -12.63
CA ALA A 35 -5.42 20.57 -12.05
C ALA A 35 -5.50 19.34 -11.13
N ALA A 36 -6.52 19.27 -10.27
CA ALA A 36 -6.78 18.12 -9.41
C ALA A 36 -7.06 16.84 -10.22
N GLU A 37 -7.87 16.93 -11.28
CA GLU A 37 -8.14 15.79 -12.17
C GLU A 37 -6.87 15.28 -12.89
N LYS A 38 -6.01 16.19 -13.38
CA LYS A 38 -4.73 15.83 -14.01
C LYS A 38 -3.78 15.16 -13.02
N GLN A 39 -3.72 15.65 -11.78
CA GLN A 39 -2.92 15.05 -10.72
C GLN A 39 -3.47 13.67 -10.35
N ALA A 40 -4.78 13.52 -10.17
CA ALA A 40 -5.42 12.23 -9.91
C ALA A 40 -5.09 11.18 -10.99
N ALA A 41 -5.17 11.54 -12.28
CA ALA A 41 -4.81 10.65 -13.39
C ALA A 41 -3.31 10.29 -13.42
N LYS A 42 -2.43 11.23 -13.04
CA LYS A 42 -0.99 10.95 -12.88
C LYS A 42 -0.76 9.98 -11.71
N ASN A 43 -1.48 10.15 -10.62
CA ASN A 43 -1.37 9.34 -9.41
C ASN A 43 -1.82 7.91 -9.68
N GLU A 44 -2.92 7.73 -10.42
CA GLU A 44 -3.37 6.42 -10.87
C GLU A 44 -2.28 5.67 -11.67
N ARG A 45 -1.68 6.30 -12.69
CA ARG A 45 -0.59 5.69 -13.47
C ARG A 45 0.62 5.33 -12.61
N THR A 46 0.92 6.17 -11.63
CA THR A 46 2.05 5.99 -10.72
C THR A 46 1.80 4.80 -9.79
N TRP A 47 0.58 4.66 -9.28
CA TRP A 47 0.15 3.49 -8.51
C TRP A 47 0.23 2.19 -9.30
N PHE A 48 -0.20 2.18 -10.56
CA PHE A 48 -0.05 1.00 -11.42
C PHE A 48 1.42 0.59 -11.56
N ARG A 49 2.31 1.57 -11.77
CA ARG A 49 3.75 1.33 -11.86
C ARG A 49 4.32 0.78 -10.55
N ILE A 50 3.91 1.33 -9.40
CA ILE A 50 4.34 0.84 -8.08
C ILE A 50 3.91 -0.60 -7.88
N ALA A 51 2.66 -0.93 -8.19
CA ALA A 51 2.13 -2.28 -8.04
C ALA A 51 2.86 -3.29 -8.95
N ASP A 52 3.15 -2.91 -10.20
CA ASP A 52 3.89 -3.74 -11.15
C ASP A 52 5.32 -4.01 -10.63
N LEU A 53 6.06 -2.96 -10.30
CA LEU A 53 7.42 -3.05 -9.75
C LEU A 53 7.47 -3.86 -8.46
N PHE A 54 6.55 -3.58 -7.52
CA PHE A 54 6.49 -4.33 -6.25
C PHE A 54 6.32 -5.83 -6.49
N CYS A 55 5.59 -6.23 -7.53
CA CYS A 55 5.41 -7.63 -7.89
C CYS A 55 6.47 -8.19 -8.86
N SER A 56 7.41 -7.39 -9.37
CA SER A 56 8.40 -7.82 -10.36
C SER A 56 9.86 -7.68 -9.92
N VAL A 57 10.17 -6.90 -8.87
CA VAL A 57 11.51 -6.80 -8.27
C VAL A 57 12.04 -8.20 -7.90
N GLY A 58 13.25 -8.55 -8.35
CA GLY A 58 13.80 -9.90 -8.20
C GLY A 58 13.06 -11.00 -8.96
N GLY A 59 12.14 -10.67 -9.88
CA GLY A 59 11.25 -11.60 -10.59
C GLY A 59 9.91 -11.84 -9.88
N GLU A 60 9.23 -12.94 -10.23
CA GLU A 60 7.95 -13.31 -9.59
C GLU A 60 8.17 -13.59 -8.10
N PRO A 61 7.33 -13.07 -7.18
CA PRO A 61 7.58 -13.21 -5.75
C PRO A 61 7.60 -14.68 -5.32
N ILE A 62 8.70 -15.10 -4.69
CA ILE A 62 8.86 -16.44 -4.14
C ILE A 62 8.04 -16.55 -2.86
N ASN A 63 7.27 -17.65 -2.73
CA ASN A 63 6.51 -17.96 -1.52
C ASN A 63 7.46 -18.23 -0.33
N PRO A 64 7.50 -17.37 0.70
CA PRO A 64 8.35 -17.57 1.87
C PRO A 64 8.05 -18.86 2.64
N GLN A 65 6.83 -19.41 2.53
CA GLN A 65 6.49 -20.71 3.12
C GLN A 65 7.20 -21.89 2.44
N LYS A 66 7.63 -21.72 1.19
CA LYS A 66 8.31 -22.75 0.40
C LYS A 66 9.81 -22.52 0.31
N ASP A 67 10.23 -21.27 0.14
CA ASP A 67 11.64 -20.89 0.03
C ASP A 67 11.87 -19.49 0.62
N LEU A 68 12.11 -19.47 1.92
CA LEU A 68 12.40 -18.24 2.66
C LEU A 68 13.73 -17.60 2.23
N ALA A 69 14.73 -18.42 1.88
CA ALA A 69 16.04 -17.92 1.50
C ALA A 69 16.01 -17.23 0.13
N GLY A 70 15.33 -17.83 -0.86
CA GLY A 70 15.09 -17.21 -2.16
C GLY A 70 14.27 -15.93 -2.05
N SER A 71 13.21 -15.95 -1.23
CA SER A 71 12.40 -14.76 -0.94
C SER A 71 13.23 -13.59 -0.37
N ARG A 72 14.18 -13.88 0.53
CA ARG A 72 15.10 -12.87 1.10
C ARG A 72 16.09 -12.30 0.09
N LYS A 73 16.44 -13.05 -0.95
CA LYS A 73 17.33 -12.58 -2.03
C LYS A 73 16.61 -11.62 -2.98
N GLN A 74 15.31 -11.82 -3.22
CA GLN A 74 14.55 -10.97 -4.16
C GLN A 74 14.20 -9.58 -3.61
N PHE A 75 14.26 -9.39 -2.29
CA PHE A 75 13.88 -8.14 -1.68
C PHE A 75 14.58 -8.04 -0.32
N SER A 76 15.39 -7.02 -0.12
CA SER A 76 16.16 -6.79 1.10
C SER A 76 15.25 -6.54 2.32
N ASP A 77 15.76 -6.83 3.52
CA ASP A 77 15.06 -6.56 4.78
C ASP A 77 14.79 -5.06 4.97
N SER A 78 15.78 -4.21 4.63
CA SER A 78 15.65 -2.76 4.71
C SER A 78 14.64 -2.24 3.70
N GLY A 79 14.75 -2.65 2.45
CA GLY A 79 13.86 -2.18 1.38
C GLY A 79 12.41 -2.52 1.68
N ILE A 80 12.11 -3.77 2.07
CA ILE A 80 10.70 -4.14 2.27
C ILE A 80 10.08 -3.41 3.47
N ARG A 81 10.87 -3.11 4.50
CA ARG A 81 10.43 -2.29 5.65
C ARG A 81 10.25 -0.81 5.27
N GLU A 82 11.14 -0.25 4.45
CA GLU A 82 11.00 1.12 3.96
C GLU A 82 9.79 1.27 3.03
N TYR A 83 9.54 0.28 2.18
CA TYR A 83 8.33 0.20 1.36
C TYR A 83 7.07 0.17 2.24
N ASP A 84 7.04 -0.69 3.26
CA ASP A 84 5.92 -0.80 4.20
C ASP A 84 5.70 0.50 4.99
N ALA A 85 6.77 1.16 5.45
CA ALA A 85 6.69 2.45 6.11
C ALA A 85 6.10 3.54 5.19
N ALA A 86 6.50 3.58 3.92
CA ALA A 86 5.90 4.47 2.93
C ALA A 86 4.44 4.10 2.65
N PHE A 87 4.13 2.80 2.57
CA PHE A 87 2.76 2.31 2.36
C PHE A 87 1.81 2.70 3.50
N LYS A 88 2.31 2.83 4.73
CA LYS A 88 1.56 3.29 5.90
C LYS A 88 1.32 4.81 5.97
N ILE A 89 1.92 5.60 5.08
CA ILE A 89 1.62 7.03 5.00
C ILE A 89 0.12 7.23 4.67
N THR A 90 -0.56 7.98 5.54
CA THR A 90 -2.01 8.19 5.53
C THR A 90 -2.36 9.57 6.09
N PRO A 91 -3.39 10.25 5.56
CA PRO A 91 -3.87 11.50 6.14
C PRO A 91 -4.67 11.29 7.43
N LEU A 92 -5.05 10.04 7.75
CA LEU A 92 -5.84 9.73 8.92
C LEU A 92 -5.01 9.67 10.20
N GLN A 93 -5.61 10.12 11.30
CA GLN A 93 -5.21 9.82 12.66
C GLN A 93 -5.95 8.58 13.16
N TYR A 94 -5.20 7.62 13.70
CA TYR A 94 -5.75 6.40 14.26
C TYR A 94 -5.83 6.43 15.79
N ARG A 95 -6.86 5.79 16.34
CA ARG A 95 -7.10 5.65 17.76
C ARG A 95 -5.93 4.92 18.42
N GLY A 96 -5.42 5.45 19.53
CA GLY A 96 -4.39 4.79 20.33
C GLY A 96 -3.02 4.62 19.63
N GLY A 97 -2.81 5.27 18.48
CA GLY A 97 -1.57 5.15 17.71
C GLY A 97 -1.41 3.83 16.96
N TYR A 98 -2.45 2.99 16.88
CA TYR A 98 -2.41 1.73 16.14
C TYR A 98 -2.56 1.98 14.63
N ASP A 99 -1.67 1.42 13.82
CA ASP A 99 -1.77 1.52 12.37
C ASP A 99 -2.75 0.46 11.82
N ALA A 100 -3.71 0.88 11.00
CA ALA A 100 -4.70 0.00 10.41
C ALA A 100 -4.11 -1.05 9.45
N VAL A 101 -2.99 -0.74 8.79
CA VAL A 101 -2.26 -1.69 7.93
C VAL A 101 -1.67 -2.81 8.76
N ASP A 102 -1.04 -2.48 9.89
CA ASP A 102 -0.44 -3.47 10.78
C ASP A 102 -1.51 -4.33 11.46
N ALA A 103 -2.62 -3.72 11.87
CA ALA A 103 -3.77 -4.44 12.43
C ALA A 103 -4.38 -5.41 11.40
N ALA A 104 -4.67 -4.94 10.18
CA ALA A 104 -5.21 -5.78 9.12
C ALA A 104 -4.27 -6.94 8.77
N ARG A 105 -2.95 -6.69 8.75
CA ARG A 105 -1.95 -7.74 8.52
C ARG A 105 -1.96 -8.77 9.63
N SER A 106 -2.06 -8.35 10.89
CA SER A 106 -2.19 -9.25 12.02
C SER A 106 -3.45 -10.11 11.94
N ASP A 107 -4.57 -9.54 11.48
CA ASP A 107 -5.83 -10.28 11.35
C ASP A 107 -5.74 -11.40 10.30
N ILE A 108 -5.13 -11.10 9.15
CA ILE A 108 -5.06 -12.07 8.04
C ILE A 108 -3.86 -13.02 8.12
N MET A 109 -2.74 -12.61 8.74
CA MET A 109 -1.47 -13.36 8.79
C MET A 109 -1.06 -13.75 10.20
N GLY A 110 -1.95 -13.56 11.18
CA GLY A 110 -1.72 -13.93 12.56
C GLY A 110 -1.50 -15.44 12.77
N LYS A 111 -1.09 -15.79 13.99
CA LYS A 111 -0.76 -17.18 14.35
C LYS A 111 -1.92 -18.13 14.04
N GLY A 112 -1.64 -19.17 13.25
CA GLY A 112 -2.62 -20.19 12.86
C GLY A 112 -3.41 -19.84 11.60
N SER A 113 -3.21 -18.65 11.01
CA SER A 113 -3.74 -18.35 9.68
C SER A 113 -3.07 -19.21 8.60
N LYS A 114 -3.84 -19.59 7.58
CA LYS A 114 -3.31 -20.22 6.35
C LYS A 114 -2.29 -19.33 5.61
N PHE A 115 -2.32 -18.02 5.88
CA PHE A 115 -1.40 -17.04 5.30
C PHE A 115 -0.25 -16.66 6.23
N ALA A 116 -0.16 -17.24 7.42
CA ALA A 116 0.95 -16.98 8.32
C ALA A 116 2.28 -17.42 7.67
N PRO A 117 3.37 -16.66 7.82
CA PRO A 117 4.68 -17.11 7.36
C PRO A 117 5.19 -18.30 8.20
N PRO A 118 6.29 -18.95 7.80
CA PRO A 118 6.92 -20.00 8.60
C PRO A 118 7.19 -19.60 10.05
N LEU A 119 7.18 -20.57 10.97
CA LEU A 119 7.59 -20.34 12.35
C LEU A 119 9.03 -19.81 12.42
N GLY A 120 9.28 -18.86 13.31
CA GLY A 120 10.59 -18.19 13.44
C GLY A 120 10.84 -17.08 12.41
N SER A 121 9.85 -16.73 11.59
CA SER A 121 9.91 -15.59 10.67
C SER A 121 10.09 -14.26 11.40
N THR A 122 10.87 -13.37 10.79
CA THR A 122 11.03 -11.98 11.22
C THR A 122 9.90 -11.10 10.68
N ASP A 123 9.83 -9.84 11.13
CA ASP A 123 8.91 -8.84 10.57
C ASP A 123 9.12 -8.62 9.07
N ALA A 124 10.35 -8.71 8.57
CA ALA A 124 10.61 -8.57 7.14
C ALA A 124 10.06 -9.78 6.36
N ASP A 125 10.13 -10.99 6.92
CA ASP A 125 9.58 -12.19 6.30
C ASP A 125 8.04 -12.17 6.28
N LEU A 126 7.42 -11.61 7.32
CA LEU A 126 5.98 -11.29 7.33
C LEU A 126 5.65 -10.36 6.15
N LEU A 127 6.44 -9.31 5.91
CA LEU A 127 6.21 -8.41 4.78
C LEU A 127 6.42 -9.09 3.42
N ARG A 128 7.37 -10.01 3.30
CA ARG A 128 7.55 -10.81 2.07
C ARG A 128 6.40 -11.77 1.83
N GLN A 129 5.84 -12.35 2.89
CA GLN A 129 4.64 -13.16 2.80
C GLN A 129 3.44 -12.33 2.37
N TRP A 130 3.33 -11.10 2.88
CA TRP A 130 2.33 -10.13 2.42
C TRP A 130 2.53 -9.78 0.95
N ARG A 131 3.75 -9.48 0.50
CA ARG A 131 4.09 -9.26 -0.91
C ARG A 131 3.64 -10.44 -1.78
N TYR A 132 4.04 -11.66 -1.42
CA TYR A 132 3.65 -12.87 -2.14
C TYR A 132 2.12 -13.01 -2.23
N GLY A 133 1.42 -12.87 -1.11
CA GLY A 133 -0.04 -12.94 -1.07
C GLY A 133 -0.71 -11.88 -1.94
N MET A 134 -0.25 -10.64 -1.85
CA MET A 134 -0.77 -9.53 -2.65
C MET A 134 -0.56 -9.76 -4.14
N CYS A 135 0.59 -10.29 -4.57
CA CYS A 135 0.89 -10.48 -5.99
C CYS A 135 0.26 -11.76 -6.57
N ASN A 136 0.20 -12.85 -5.80
CA ASN A 136 -0.08 -14.19 -6.34
C ASN A 136 -1.38 -14.84 -5.84
N SER A 137 -2.16 -14.20 -4.95
CA SER A 137 -3.39 -14.81 -4.41
C SER A 137 -4.59 -13.86 -4.43
N ASP A 138 -5.60 -14.17 -5.25
CA ASP A 138 -6.88 -13.46 -5.26
C ASP A 138 -7.62 -13.57 -3.93
N GLU A 139 -7.51 -14.72 -3.27
CA GLU A 139 -8.11 -14.93 -1.96
C GLU A 139 -7.46 -14.02 -0.91
N PHE A 140 -6.13 -13.97 -0.88
CA PHE A 140 -5.39 -13.10 0.03
C PHE A 140 -5.75 -11.64 -0.21
N ARG A 141 -5.78 -11.19 -1.48
CA ARG A 141 -6.16 -9.82 -1.83
C ARG A 141 -7.56 -9.43 -1.33
N ARG A 142 -8.53 -10.35 -1.45
CA ARG A 142 -9.89 -10.14 -0.96
C ARG A 142 -9.93 -10.06 0.57
N GLU A 143 -9.30 -11.01 1.26
CA GLU A 143 -9.24 -11.00 2.72
C GLU A 143 -8.51 -9.76 3.26
N TRP A 144 -7.40 -9.39 2.63
CA TRP A 144 -6.65 -8.17 2.93
C TRP A 144 -7.50 -6.91 2.76
N SER A 145 -8.17 -6.75 1.62
CA SER A 145 -8.99 -5.56 1.36
C SER A 145 -10.14 -5.43 2.35
N ASN A 146 -10.75 -6.55 2.75
CA ASN A 146 -11.81 -6.55 3.75
C ASN A 146 -11.25 -6.17 5.13
N ALA A 147 -10.16 -6.81 5.57
CA ALA A 147 -9.53 -6.52 6.85
C ALA A 147 -9.05 -5.07 6.94
N LEU A 148 -8.37 -4.57 5.90
CA LEU A 148 -7.88 -3.19 5.87
C LEU A 148 -9.03 -2.18 5.96
N LYS A 149 -10.13 -2.39 5.22
CA LYS A 149 -11.30 -1.53 5.31
C LYS A 149 -11.89 -1.55 6.72
N THR A 150 -12.11 -2.73 7.28
CA THR A 150 -12.64 -2.90 8.64
C THR A 150 -11.77 -2.18 9.67
N GLU A 151 -10.46 -2.35 9.59
CA GLU A 151 -9.51 -1.75 10.53
C GLU A 151 -9.41 -0.23 10.36
N GLN A 152 -9.48 0.28 9.13
CA GLN A 152 -9.55 1.72 8.87
C GLN A 152 -10.82 2.35 9.45
N GLU A 153 -11.98 1.70 9.32
CA GLU A 153 -13.24 2.16 9.92
C GLU A 153 -13.21 2.06 11.45
N ARG A 154 -12.63 1.00 12.00
CA ARG A 154 -12.54 0.75 13.44
C ARG A 154 -11.58 1.70 14.15
N LEU A 155 -10.42 1.96 13.54
CA LEU A 155 -9.33 2.74 14.13
C LEU A 155 -9.30 4.19 13.69
N GLY A 156 -9.82 4.51 12.50
CA GLY A 156 -9.89 5.87 11.97
C GLY A 156 -10.68 6.79 12.89
N THR A 157 -10.10 7.95 13.22
CA THR A 157 -10.76 8.92 14.11
C THR A 157 -11.05 10.24 13.42
N LYS A 158 -10.03 10.87 12.83
CA LYS A 158 -10.11 12.16 12.14
C LYS A 158 -8.92 12.33 11.21
N LEU A 159 -8.91 13.38 10.40
CA LEU A 159 -7.73 13.79 9.63
C LEU A 159 -6.64 14.34 10.56
N LYS A 160 -5.38 14.13 10.19
CA LYS A 160 -4.23 14.75 10.85
C LYS A 160 -4.30 16.28 10.67
N PRO A 161 -3.80 17.08 11.63
CA PRO A 161 -3.75 18.54 11.48
C PRO A 161 -3.06 18.94 10.18
N GLY A 162 -3.68 19.86 9.41
CA GLY A 162 -3.15 20.34 8.14
C GLY A 162 -3.53 19.49 6.92
N MET A 163 -4.30 18.41 7.11
CA MET A 163 -4.82 17.56 6.02
C MET A 163 -6.26 17.93 5.64
N ASP A 164 -6.67 19.17 5.89
CA ASP A 164 -8.06 19.64 5.72
C ASP A 164 -8.38 20.08 4.28
N THR A 165 -7.44 19.93 3.35
CA THR A 165 -7.58 20.35 1.95
C THR A 165 -7.21 19.21 1.01
N ASP A 166 -7.88 19.16 -0.15
CA ASP A 166 -7.57 18.19 -1.21
C ASP A 166 -6.11 18.30 -1.66
N ALA A 167 -5.58 19.52 -1.76
CA ALA A 167 -4.18 19.74 -2.13
C ALA A 167 -3.20 19.10 -1.14
N ALA A 168 -3.40 19.29 0.18
CA ALA A 168 -2.54 18.67 1.19
C ALA A 168 -2.61 17.14 1.18
N ILE A 169 -3.80 16.58 0.94
CA ILE A 169 -4.01 15.14 0.82
C ILE A 169 -3.31 14.60 -0.44
N LEU A 170 -3.43 15.30 -1.57
CA LEU A 170 -2.79 14.93 -2.83
C LEU A 170 -1.26 14.99 -2.71
N ASP A 171 -0.71 16.04 -2.09
CA ASP A 171 0.74 16.17 -1.85
C ASP A 171 1.28 15.04 -0.95
N LEU A 172 0.54 14.65 0.08
CA LEU A 172 0.88 13.51 0.93
C LEU A 172 0.91 12.20 0.14
N TYR A 173 -0.03 12.03 -0.80
CA TYR A 173 -0.05 10.86 -1.68
C TYR A 173 1.08 10.86 -2.70
N ASP A 174 1.45 12.02 -3.22
CA ASP A 174 2.63 12.17 -4.07
C ASP A 174 3.89 11.78 -3.30
N GLU A 175 4.07 12.26 -2.06
CA GLU A 175 5.17 11.87 -1.18
C GLU A 175 5.20 10.35 -0.93
N LYS A 176 4.04 9.77 -0.62
CA LYS A 176 3.90 8.33 -0.41
C LYS A 176 4.37 7.53 -1.63
N MET A 177 3.88 7.87 -2.82
CA MET A 177 4.24 7.19 -4.06
C MET A 177 5.71 7.37 -4.41
N ASP A 178 6.27 8.57 -4.22
CA ASP A 178 7.68 8.84 -4.47
C ASP A 178 8.60 8.01 -3.55
N ARG A 179 8.26 7.91 -2.26
CA ARG A 179 9.00 7.07 -1.31
C ARG A 179 8.94 5.59 -1.71
N MET A 180 7.75 5.07 -2.06
CA MET A 180 7.62 3.69 -2.53
C MET A 180 8.43 3.45 -3.81
N LEU A 181 8.36 4.34 -4.81
CA LEU A 181 9.13 4.22 -6.04
C LEU A 181 10.64 4.29 -5.80
N LYS A 182 11.10 5.13 -4.88
CA LYS A 182 12.52 5.24 -4.55
C LYS A 182 13.06 3.91 -4.01
N VAL A 183 12.32 3.27 -3.10
CA VAL A 183 12.68 1.96 -2.56
C VAL A 183 12.72 0.91 -3.66
N LEU A 184 11.66 0.80 -4.45
CA LEU A 184 11.57 -0.21 -5.52
C LEU A 184 12.70 -0.08 -6.55
N LYS A 185 13.08 1.15 -6.93
CA LYS A 185 14.21 1.39 -7.84
C LYS A 185 15.57 1.06 -7.24
N ALA A 186 15.71 1.12 -5.92
CA ALA A 186 16.95 0.72 -5.25
C ALA A 186 17.09 -0.81 -5.32
N GLU A 187 16.00 -1.52 -5.04
CA GLU A 187 15.97 -2.98 -5.10
C GLU A 187 16.14 -3.52 -6.53
N GLU A 188 15.64 -2.82 -7.57
CA GLU A 188 15.91 -3.20 -8.97
C GLU A 188 17.40 -3.12 -9.35
N LYS A 189 18.18 -2.23 -8.71
CA LYS A 189 19.60 -2.02 -9.05
C LYS A 189 20.54 -2.99 -8.34
N ASP A 190 20.17 -3.42 -7.15
CA ASP A 190 20.96 -4.39 -6.37
C ASP A 190 21.03 -5.76 -7.09
N ASP A 191 20.03 -6.09 -7.91
CA ASP A 191 20.01 -7.30 -8.74
C ASP A 191 21.06 -7.32 -9.87
N THR A 192 21.69 -6.18 -10.21
CA THR A 192 22.65 -6.07 -11.34
C THR A 192 24.12 -6.10 -10.96
N ASP A 193 24.48 -5.98 -9.68
CA ASP A 193 25.89 -5.82 -9.25
C ASP A 193 26.56 -7.12 -8.74
N ASP A 194 25.84 -8.26 -8.75
CA ASP A 194 26.32 -9.58 -8.29
C ASP A 194 26.62 -10.59 -9.43
N LEU A 195 26.87 -10.12 -10.66
CA LEU A 195 27.25 -10.95 -11.82
C LEU A 195 28.71 -10.77 -12.29
#